data_AF-A0A2V2ZKG3-F1
#
_entry.id   AF-A0A2V2ZKG3-F1
#
_cell.length_a   1.000
_cell.length_b   1.000
_cell.length_c   1.000
_cell.angle_alpha   90.00
_cell.angle_beta   90.00
_cell.angle_gamma   90.00
#
_symmetry.space_group_name_H-M   'P 1'
#
loop_
_entity.id
_entity.type
_entity.pdbx_description
1 polymer ?
#
loop_
_entity_poly.entity_id
_entity_poly.type
_entity_poly.pdbx_seq_one_letter_code
_entity_poly.pdbx_strand_id
1 'polypeptide(L)'
;MPRKSAAASQEEEKVKDTEGPAPASEKKEDEIAKLNRMLAAVLNYLSDDEVEEIDIEYLLTHTEGLREWWDQYRENNKKQIEEEIKKSLGSLSLEELESIREQIKEKKN
;
A
#
# COMPACT_ATOMS: atom_id res chain seq x y z
N MET A 1 23.98 -41.80 58.64
CA MET A 1 22.50 -41.57 58.58
C MET A 1 22.23 -40.11 58.23
N PRO A 2 21.11 -39.80 57.55
CA PRO A 2 21.01 -38.77 56.51
C PRO A 2 20.46 -37.42 57.00
N ARG A 3 20.64 -36.36 56.20
CA ARG A 3 19.54 -35.49 55.73
C ARG A 3 19.94 -34.62 54.53
N LYS A 4 19.15 -34.82 53.48
CA LYS A 4 19.04 -34.16 52.18
C LYS A 4 18.26 -32.85 52.33
N SER A 5 18.58 -31.83 51.53
CA SER A 5 17.71 -30.76 50.95
C SER A 5 18.63 -29.74 50.25
N ALA A 6 18.86 -29.84 48.94
CA ALA A 6 18.03 -29.32 47.84
C ALA A 6 18.31 -27.84 47.58
N ALA A 7 18.96 -27.61 46.44
CA ALA A 7 19.38 -26.34 45.89
C ALA A 7 18.19 -25.46 45.48
N ALA A 8 18.30 -24.17 45.80
CA ALA A 8 17.56 -23.09 45.16
C ALA A 8 18.50 -21.88 45.13
N SER A 9 19.47 -21.90 44.21
CA SER A 9 20.24 -20.72 43.87
C SER A 9 19.46 -19.95 42.82
N GLN A 10 19.03 -18.75 43.23
CA GLN A 10 18.60 -17.68 42.35
C GLN A 10 19.77 -17.34 41.42
N GLU A 11 19.56 -17.42 40.11
CA GLU A 11 20.41 -16.75 39.13
C GLU A 11 19.53 -15.74 38.38
N GLU A 12 19.89 -14.48 38.59
CA GLU A 12 19.30 -13.29 38.02
C GLU A 12 19.53 -13.28 36.50
N GLU A 13 18.44 -13.24 35.75
CA GLU A 13 18.43 -12.95 34.33
C GLU A 13 18.97 -11.53 34.08
N LYS A 14 20.25 -11.42 33.72
CA LYS A 14 20.78 -10.23 33.07
C LYS A 14 20.62 -10.40 31.56
N VAL A 15 19.41 -10.17 31.06
CA VAL A 15 19.14 -10.07 29.62
C VAL A 15 19.89 -8.84 29.11
N LYS A 16 20.83 -9.13 28.23
CA LYS A 16 21.73 -8.20 27.56
C LYS A 16 20.94 -7.50 26.47
N ASP A 17 20.71 -6.19 26.63
CA ASP A 17 20.25 -5.30 25.56
C ASP A 17 21.14 -5.49 24.33
N THR A 18 20.59 -6.18 23.33
CA THR A 18 21.09 -6.16 21.97
C THR A 18 20.09 -5.37 21.14
N GLU A 19 20.30 -4.06 21.05
CA GLU A 19 19.78 -3.23 19.96
C GLU A 19 20.38 -3.74 18.64
N GLY A 20 19.75 -4.76 18.07
CA GLY A 20 19.90 -5.14 16.67
C GLY A 20 18.90 -4.37 15.81
N PRO A 21 19.18 -4.16 14.51
CA PRO A 21 18.29 -3.39 13.65
C PRO A 21 16.95 -4.13 13.52
N ALA A 22 15.86 -3.43 13.83
CA ALA A 22 14.49 -3.94 13.72
C ALA A 22 14.27 -4.69 12.38
N PRO A 23 13.76 -5.93 12.41
CA PRO A 23 13.70 -6.81 11.26
C PRO A 23 12.67 -6.29 10.25
N ALA A 24 12.95 -6.48 8.96
CA ALA A 24 12.08 -6.03 7.85
C ALA A 24 10.62 -6.55 7.89
N SER A 25 10.28 -7.46 8.81
CA SER A 25 8.93 -7.93 9.10
C SER A 25 8.08 -6.88 9.83
N GLU A 26 8.65 -6.17 10.81
CA GLU A 26 7.92 -5.18 11.61
C GLU A 26 7.42 -4.02 10.72
N LYS A 27 8.26 -3.57 9.79
CA LYS A 27 7.91 -2.52 8.82
C LYS A 27 6.73 -2.89 7.91
N LYS A 28 6.60 -4.16 7.54
CA LYS A 28 5.49 -4.62 6.69
C LYS A 28 4.18 -4.74 7.48
N GLU A 29 4.26 -5.19 8.73
CA GLU A 29 3.11 -5.23 9.62
C GLU A 29 2.57 -3.81 9.89
N ASP A 30 3.48 -2.83 10.05
CA ASP A 30 3.13 -1.42 10.20
C ASP A 30 2.44 -0.84 8.95
N GLU A 31 2.91 -1.16 7.75
CA GLU A 31 2.28 -0.73 6.50
C GLU A 31 0.87 -1.31 6.32
N ILE A 32 0.69 -2.60 6.62
CA ILE A 32 -0.63 -3.25 6.57
C ILE A 32 -1.57 -2.61 7.60
N ALA A 33 -1.10 -2.35 8.81
CA ALA A 33 -1.87 -1.68 9.84
C ALA A 33 -2.30 -0.27 9.40
N LYS A 34 -1.40 0.48 8.74
CA LYS A 34 -1.71 1.80 8.17
C LYS A 34 -2.78 1.73 7.08
N LEU A 35 -2.68 0.77 6.16
CA LEU A 35 -3.69 0.57 5.11
C LEU A 35 -5.04 0.17 5.70
N ASN A 36 -5.07 -0.71 6.70
CA ASN A 36 -6.30 -1.10 7.38
C ASN A 36 -6.98 0.09 8.08
N ARG A 37 -6.20 0.98 8.73
CA ARG A 37 -6.73 2.22 9.33
C ARG A 37 -7.32 3.16 8.28
N MET A 38 -6.63 3.33 7.15
CA MET A 38 -7.08 4.15 6.04
C MET A 38 -8.39 3.61 5.44
N LEU A 39 -8.46 2.29 5.19
CA LEU A 39 -9.67 1.64 4.71
C LEU A 39 -10.83 1.80 5.70
N ALA A 40 -10.58 1.62 7.00
CA ALA A 40 -11.60 1.80 8.02
C ALA A 40 -12.14 3.24 8.04
N ALA A 41 -11.29 4.25 7.92
CA ALA A 41 -11.69 5.65 7.86
C ALA A 41 -12.54 5.97 6.63
N VAL A 42 -12.16 5.46 5.45
CA VAL A 42 -12.96 5.60 4.22
C VAL A 42 -14.32 4.93 4.37
N LEU A 43 -14.35 3.67 4.84
CA LEU A 43 -15.60 2.94 5.03
C LEU A 43 -16.51 3.62 6.06
N ASN A 44 -15.95 4.18 7.13
CA ASN A 44 -16.72 4.90 8.14
C ASN A 44 -17.45 6.11 7.54
N TYR A 45 -16.78 6.87 6.67
CA TYR A 45 -17.42 7.98 5.94
C TYR A 45 -18.49 7.48 4.96
N LEU A 46 -18.21 6.40 4.21
CA LEU A 46 -19.16 5.85 3.24
C LEU A 46 -20.38 5.19 3.89
N SER A 47 -20.27 4.75 5.14
CA SER A 47 -21.37 4.17 5.91
C SER A 47 -22.20 5.20 6.66
N ASP A 48 -21.84 6.49 6.58
CA ASP A 48 -22.58 7.55 7.21
C ASP A 48 -23.87 7.82 6.42
N ASP A 49 -25.01 7.46 7.01
CA ASP A 49 -26.34 7.62 6.40
C ASP A 49 -26.70 9.11 6.16
N GLU A 50 -25.98 10.06 6.76
CA GLU A 50 -26.13 11.50 6.50
C GLU A 50 -25.41 11.96 5.22
N VAL A 51 -24.50 11.15 4.68
CA VAL A 51 -23.75 11.45 3.45
C VAL A 51 -24.58 11.05 2.24
N GLU A 52 -25.34 12.02 1.69
CA GLU A 52 -26.11 11.81 0.45
C GLU A 52 -25.21 11.78 -0.80
N GLU A 53 -24.16 12.60 -0.82
CA GLU A 53 -23.19 12.70 -1.91
C GLU A 53 -21.77 12.54 -1.38
N ILE A 54 -21.01 11.66 -2.03
CA ILE A 54 -19.61 11.42 -1.66
C ILE A 54 -18.77 12.62 -2.09
N ASP A 55 -18.30 13.39 -1.10
CA ASP A 55 -17.27 14.41 -1.32
C ASP A 55 -15.88 13.75 -1.26
N ILE A 56 -15.33 13.53 -2.44
CA ILE A 56 -14.00 12.94 -2.61
C ILE A 56 -12.91 13.84 -2.01
N GLU A 57 -13.05 15.16 -2.11
CA GLU A 57 -12.02 16.07 -1.62
C GLU A 57 -12.02 16.10 -0.09
N TYR A 58 -13.19 16.01 0.53
CA TYR A 58 -13.32 15.79 1.98
C TYR A 58 -12.66 14.46 2.39
N LEU A 59 -12.96 13.35 1.72
CA LEU A 59 -12.36 12.03 2.00
C LEU A 59 -10.83 12.06 1.94
N LEU A 60 -10.26 12.66 0.89
CA LEU A 60 -8.81 12.75 0.69
C LEU A 60 -8.13 13.68 1.71
N THR A 61 -8.84 14.66 2.25
CA THR A 61 -8.29 15.61 3.23
C THR A 61 -8.46 15.13 4.69
N HIS A 62 -9.50 14.35 4.97
CA HIS A 62 -9.83 13.89 6.33
C HIS A 62 -9.39 12.44 6.60
N THR A 63 -8.83 11.75 5.60
CA THR A 63 -8.21 10.44 5.77
C THR A 63 -6.70 10.55 5.66
N GLU A 64 -5.99 10.36 6.78
CA GLU A 64 -4.54 10.44 6.83
C GLU A 64 -3.87 9.46 5.85
N GLY A 65 -2.98 9.97 4.99
CA GLY A 65 -2.22 9.16 4.05
C GLY A 65 -2.97 8.74 2.77
N LEU A 66 -4.27 9.03 2.67
CA LEU A 66 -5.08 8.58 1.53
C LEU A 66 -4.70 9.28 0.23
N ARG A 67 -4.42 10.60 0.30
CA ARG A 67 -4.00 11.36 -0.87
C ARG A 67 -2.67 10.87 -1.43
N GLU A 68 -1.65 10.74 -0.58
CA GLU A 68 -0.34 10.28 -1.05
C GLU A 68 -0.42 8.85 -1.60
N TRP A 69 -1.17 7.98 -0.93
CA TRP A 69 -1.38 6.61 -1.40
C TRP A 69 -2.09 6.59 -2.76
N TRP A 70 -3.13 7.41 -2.93
CA TRP A 70 -3.88 7.49 -4.18
C TRP A 70 -3.03 8.03 -5.34
N ASP A 71 -2.22 9.06 -5.09
CA ASP A 71 -1.32 9.63 -6.10
C ASP A 71 -0.27 8.61 -6.55
N GLN A 72 0.33 7.87 -5.60
CA GLN A 72 1.26 6.78 -5.90
C GLN A 72 0.59 5.67 -6.72
N TYR A 73 -0.64 5.27 -6.33
CA TYR A 73 -1.40 4.28 -7.06
C TYR A 73 -1.67 4.73 -8.51
N ARG A 74 -2.10 5.98 -8.72
CA ARG A 74 -2.34 6.53 -10.06
C ARG A 74 -1.08 6.56 -10.92
N GLU A 75 0.06 6.93 -10.34
CA GLU A 75 1.32 6.95 -11.06
C GLU A 75 1.77 5.55 -11.47
N ASN A 76 1.69 4.58 -10.54
CA ASN A 76 2.05 3.19 -10.81
C ASN A 76 1.12 2.57 -11.86
N ASN A 77 -0.18 2.81 -11.76
CA ASN A 77 -1.16 2.33 -12.73
C ASN A 77 -0.90 2.94 -14.12
N LYS A 78 -0.57 4.24 -14.20
CA LYS A 78 -0.19 4.87 -15.48
C LYS A 78 1.00 4.17 -16.13
N LYS A 79 2.03 3.82 -15.35
CA LYS A 79 3.20 3.09 -15.86
C LYS A 79 2.83 1.69 -16.34
N GLN A 80 2.00 0.97 -15.60
CA GLN A 80 1.51 -0.35 -15.99
C GLN A 80 0.72 -0.30 -17.29
N ILE A 81 -0.24 0.63 -17.41
CA ILE A 81 -1.03 0.84 -18.62
C ILE A 81 -0.11 1.21 -19.80
N GLU A 82 0.89 2.08 -19.59
CA GLU A 82 1.85 2.44 -20.65
C GLU A 82 2.64 1.22 -21.14
N GLU A 83 3.11 0.36 -20.24
CA GLU A 83 3.80 -0.88 -20.59
C GLU A 83 2.89 -1.86 -21.34
N GLU A 84 1.63 -2.01 -20.91
CA GLU A 84 0.65 -2.83 -21.58
C GLU A 84 0.38 -2.32 -23.01
N ILE A 85 0.17 -1.01 -23.16
CA ILE A 85 0.01 -0.38 -24.47
C ILE A 85 1.25 -0.66 -25.34
N LYS A 86 2.47 -0.46 -24.82
CA LYS A 86 3.71 -0.73 -25.58
C LYS A 86 3.79 -2.18 -26.05
N LYS A 87 3.43 -3.14 -25.18
CA LYS A 87 3.39 -4.56 -25.55
C LYS A 87 2.34 -4.83 -26.62
N SER A 88 1.13 -4.32 -26.46
CA SER A 88 0.04 -4.48 -27.43
C SER A 88 0.38 -3.87 -28.79
N LEU A 89 0.99 -2.68 -28.80
CA LEU A 89 1.43 -2.03 -30.04
C LEU A 89 2.54 -2.82 -30.74
N GLY A 90 3.43 -3.48 -29.99
CA GLY A 90 4.51 -4.30 -30.56
C GLY A 90 4.02 -5.55 -31.32
N SER A 91 2.80 -6.02 -31.04
CA SER A 91 2.19 -7.17 -31.74
C SER A 91 1.35 -6.80 -32.96
N LEU A 92 1.11 -5.51 -33.22
CA LEU A 92 0.27 -5.07 -34.33
C LEU A 92 1.04 -5.04 -35.65
N SER A 93 0.32 -5.20 -36.75
CA SER A 93 0.83 -5.01 -38.10
C SER A 93 1.05 -3.52 -38.41
N LEU A 94 1.82 -3.24 -39.46
CA LEU A 94 2.13 -1.87 -39.87
C LEU A 94 0.88 -1.07 -40.26
N GLU A 95 -0.09 -1.71 -40.95
CA GLU A 95 -1.36 -1.09 -41.33
C GLU A 95 -2.21 -0.70 -40.09
N GLU A 96 -2.25 -1.57 -39.08
CA GLU A 96 -2.96 -1.30 -37.82
C GLU A 96 -2.30 -0.16 -37.04
N LEU A 97 -0.96 -0.13 -37.00
CA LEU A 97 -0.21 0.97 -36.37
C LEU A 97 -0.42 2.30 -37.10
N GLU A 98 -0.52 2.28 -38.44
CA GLU A 98 -0.79 3.46 -39.25
C GLU A 98 -2.21 4.00 -39.02
N SER A 99 -3.21 3.12 -38.94
CA SER A 99 -4.58 3.46 -38.58
C SER A 99 -4.67 4.13 -37.19
N ILE A 100 -3.98 3.57 -36.18
CA ILE A 100 -3.92 4.17 -34.85
C ILE A 100 -3.24 5.55 -34.89
N ARG A 101 -2.18 5.71 -35.68
CA ARG A 101 -1.47 6.99 -35.82
C ARG A 101 -2.36 8.09 -36.41
N GLU A 102 -3.17 7.78 -37.43
CA GLU A 102 -4.11 8.76 -38.01
C GLU A 102 -5.21 9.16 -37.02
N GLN A 103 -5.80 8.20 -36.29
CA GLN A 103 -6.79 8.50 -35.24
C GLN A 103 -6.24 9.43 -34.15
N ILE A 104 -4.96 9.30 -33.80
CA ILE A 104 -4.30 10.17 -32.82
C ILE A 104 -4.08 11.58 -33.38
N LYS A 105 -3.73 11.72 -34.67
CA LYS A 105 -3.58 13.04 -35.30
C LYS A 105 -4.91 13.79 -35.35
N GLU A 106 -5.99 13.11 -35.69
CA GLU A 106 -7.32 13.71 -35.77
C GLU A 106 -7.80 14.27 -34.42
N LYS A 107 -7.50 13.59 -33.31
CA LYS A 107 -7.85 14.06 -31.95
C LYS A 107 -7.03 15.25 -31.45
N LYS A 108 -5.89 15.56 -32.09
CA LYS A 108 -5.01 16.69 -31.73
C LYS A 108 -5.31 17.95 -32.53
N ASN A 109 -6.18 17.89 -33.54
CA ASN A 109 -6.72 19.02 -34.27
C ASN A 109 -8.05 19.47 -33.68
#